data_AF-A0A3D3UZB5-F1
#
_entry.id   AF-A0A3D3UZB5-F1
#
_cell.length_a   1.000
_cell.length_b   1.000
_cell.length_c   1.000
_cell.angle_alpha   90.00
_cell.angle_beta   90.00
_cell.angle_gamma   90.00
#
_symmetry.space_group_name_H-M   'P 1'
#
loop_
_entity.id
_entity.type
_entity.pdbx_description
1 polymer ?
#
loop_
_entity_poly.entity_id
_entity_poly.type
_entity_poly.pdbx_seq_one_letter_code
_entity_poly.pdbx_strand_id
1 'polypeptide(L)'
;MQRETARATVRVRLDPRRRHRQHRQVLQPDHLEGANHVRKSISNFSNWKKYEPYLRSLCNVIYARYGWNIESYEDLYQTACYLLLIALSDFDGRGDEAGYVKQYVRRKLFNMVKDGENAPKHNNHPFSFVRHRNQKVRFVLCEEESLELYRF
;
A
#
# COMPACT_ATOMS: atom_id res chain seq x y z
N MET A 1 -13.60 -5.43 -67.32
CA MET A 1 -12.22 -5.88 -67.63
C MET A 1 -11.31 -4.77 -67.10
N GLN A 2 -10.38 -4.95 -66.17
CA GLN A 2 -9.55 -6.09 -65.75
C GLN A 2 -9.31 -6.02 -64.22
N ARG A 3 -9.02 -7.17 -63.60
CA ARG A 3 -8.62 -7.29 -62.19
C ARG A 3 -7.10 -7.11 -62.11
N GLU A 4 -6.60 -6.26 -61.22
CA GLU A 4 -5.20 -6.27 -60.80
C GLU A 4 -5.09 -6.37 -59.28
N THR A 5 -4.59 -7.52 -58.83
CA THR A 5 -4.11 -7.79 -57.47
C THR A 5 -2.73 -7.16 -57.28
N ALA A 6 -2.58 -6.22 -56.35
CA ALA A 6 -1.27 -5.68 -55.96
C ALA A 6 -0.89 -6.14 -54.54
N ARG A 7 0.28 -6.78 -54.45
CA ARG A 7 0.90 -7.36 -53.24
C ARG A 7 1.46 -6.26 -52.32
N ALA A 8 1.33 -6.48 -51.01
CA ALA A 8 1.94 -5.66 -49.97
C ALA A 8 3.48 -5.69 -50.02
N THR A 9 4.13 -4.55 -49.77
CA THR A 9 5.58 -4.46 -49.46
C THR A 9 5.76 -3.45 -48.34
N VAL A 10 6.02 -3.93 -47.12
CA VAL A 10 6.39 -3.11 -45.97
C VAL A 10 7.91 -2.87 -46.01
N ARG A 11 8.33 -1.62 -46.21
CA ARG A 11 9.74 -1.22 -46.07
C ARG A 11 9.98 -0.63 -44.68
N VAL A 12 10.72 -1.36 -43.83
CA VAL A 12 11.23 -0.86 -42.56
C VAL A 12 12.45 0.03 -42.87
N ARG A 13 12.35 1.34 -42.58
CA ARG A 13 13.52 2.25 -42.55
C ARG A 13 14.21 2.11 -41.20
N LEU A 14 15.39 1.48 -41.19
CA LEU A 14 16.32 1.51 -40.07
C LEU A 14 17.09 2.84 -40.08
N ASP A 15 17.07 3.56 -38.96
CA ASP A 15 17.79 4.82 -38.75
C ASP A 15 19.31 4.56 -38.55
N PRO A 16 20.22 5.15 -39.37
CA PRO A 16 21.63 4.80 -39.39
C PRO A 16 22.50 5.72 -38.51
N ARG A 17 22.18 5.87 -37.22
CA ARG A 17 23.07 6.55 -36.25
C ARG A 17 23.48 5.66 -35.08
N ARG A 18 24.24 4.61 -35.41
CA ARG A 18 25.18 3.94 -34.50
C ARG A 18 26.48 3.64 -35.23
N ARG A 19 27.56 4.39 -34.95
CA ARG A 19 28.93 3.84 -34.91
C ARG A 19 29.79 4.57 -33.87
N HIS A 20 30.05 3.83 -32.80
CA HIS A 20 31.34 3.66 -32.09
C HIS A 20 32.18 4.88 -31.65
N ARG A 21 32.43 4.96 -30.33
CA ARG A 21 33.80 4.79 -29.80
C ARG A 21 33.80 4.42 -28.31
N GLN A 22 34.58 3.40 -27.97
CA GLN A 22 34.89 2.97 -26.62
C GLN A 22 35.79 4.01 -25.94
N HIS A 23 35.47 4.38 -24.70
CA HIS A 23 36.46 4.67 -23.66
C HIS A 23 35.90 4.13 -22.34
N ARG A 24 36.52 3.05 -21.88
CA ARG A 24 36.29 2.39 -20.59
C ARG A 24 36.96 3.27 -19.53
N GLN A 25 36.21 4.16 -18.89
CA GLN A 25 36.61 4.74 -17.61
C GLN A 25 36.02 3.90 -16.49
N VAL A 26 36.92 3.30 -15.72
CA VAL A 26 36.63 2.58 -14.48
C VAL A 26 36.21 3.63 -13.46
N LEU A 27 34.90 3.71 -13.17
CA LEU A 27 34.40 4.51 -12.06
C LEU A 27 34.68 3.73 -10.77
N GLN A 28 35.48 4.33 -9.87
CA GLN A 28 35.70 3.86 -8.51
C GLN A 28 34.40 3.98 -7.70
N PRO A 29 34.08 3.04 -6.78
CA PRO A 29 32.89 3.13 -5.95
C PRO A 29 33.21 3.92 -4.69
N ASP A 30 33.32 5.24 -4.80
CA ASP A 30 33.34 6.12 -3.63
C ASP A 30 31.93 6.66 -3.40
N HIS A 31 31.51 6.65 -2.13
CA HIS A 31 30.24 7.14 -1.56
C HIS A 31 29.08 6.12 -1.46
N LEU A 32 29.31 5.04 -0.70
CA LEU A 32 28.26 4.35 0.05
C LEU A 32 27.86 5.16 1.31
N GLU A 33 27.26 6.34 1.13
CA GLU A 33 26.62 7.08 2.24
C GLU A 33 25.09 6.88 2.31
N GLY A 34 24.52 5.98 1.50
CA GLY A 34 23.08 5.69 1.51
C GLY A 34 22.65 4.49 2.37
N ALA A 35 23.59 3.66 2.83
CA ALA A 35 23.26 2.37 3.46
C ALA A 35 22.98 2.44 4.98
N ASN A 36 23.29 3.56 5.63
CA ASN A 36 23.16 3.71 7.08
C ASN A 36 21.78 4.15 7.55
N HIS A 37 20.90 4.64 6.66
CA HIS A 37 19.52 4.97 7.03
C HIS A 37 18.59 3.75 6.98
N VAL A 38 18.87 2.79 6.09
CA VAL A 38 18.06 1.58 5.89
C VAL A 38 18.39 0.48 6.93
N ARG A 39 19.55 0.58 7.61
CA ARG A 39 20.01 -0.41 8.59
C ARG A 39 19.75 -0.02 10.06
N LYS A 40 19.08 1.09 10.35
CA LYS A 40 18.58 1.35 11.70
C LYS A 40 17.31 0.52 11.92
N SER A 41 17.37 -0.40 12.88
CA SER A 41 16.27 -0.99 13.65
C SER A 41 15.46 -2.19 13.11
N ILE A 42 16.06 -3.14 12.38
CA ILE A 42 15.45 -4.49 12.29
C ILE A 42 15.44 -5.19 13.68
N SER A 43 16.18 -4.67 14.67
CA SER A 43 16.32 -5.20 16.03
C SER A 43 15.29 -4.70 17.07
N ASN A 44 14.36 -3.79 16.75
CA ASN A 44 13.53 -3.13 17.78
C ASN A 44 12.14 -3.76 18.04
N PHE A 45 11.81 -4.88 17.40
CA PHE A 45 10.52 -5.55 17.62
C PHE A 45 10.50 -6.45 18.86
N SER A 46 11.62 -6.67 19.58
CA SER A 46 11.71 -7.61 20.70
C SER A 46 10.66 -7.38 21.81
N ASN A 47 10.15 -6.15 21.92
CA ASN A 47 9.22 -5.73 22.96
C ASN A 47 7.73 -5.86 22.59
N TRP A 48 7.35 -6.34 21.40
CA TRP A 48 5.94 -6.37 20.97
C TRP A 48 5.03 -7.16 21.94
N LYS A 49 5.54 -8.27 22.50
CA LYS A 49 4.79 -9.15 23.40
C LYS A 49 4.26 -8.44 24.64
N LYS A 50 4.95 -7.41 25.14
CA LYS A 50 4.51 -6.64 26.32
C LYS A 50 3.18 -5.92 26.08
N TYR A 51 2.82 -5.66 24.83
CA TYR A 51 1.57 -5.00 24.46
C TYR A 51 0.42 -5.98 24.18
N GLU A 52 0.67 -7.28 24.05
CA GLU A 52 -0.37 -8.27 23.72
C GLU A 52 -1.59 -8.21 24.65
N PRO A 53 -1.44 -8.17 26.00
CA PRO A 53 -2.60 -8.08 26.89
C PRO A 53 -3.44 -6.82 26.63
N TYR A 54 -2.77 -5.70 26.36
CA TYR A 54 -3.44 -4.44 26.02
C TYR A 54 -4.18 -4.53 24.68
N LEU A 55 -3.54 -5.08 23.64
CA LEU A 55 -4.15 -5.24 22.33
C LEU A 55 -5.39 -6.13 22.40
N ARG A 56 -5.32 -7.26 23.10
CA ARG A 56 -6.48 -8.16 23.30
C ARG A 56 -7.61 -7.45 24.04
N SER A 57 -7.31 -6.76 25.13
CA SER A 57 -8.30 -5.98 25.88
C SER A 57 -8.97 -4.92 25.01
N LEU A 58 -8.18 -4.17 24.23
CA LEU A 58 -8.69 -3.14 23.32
C LEU A 58 -9.57 -3.75 22.21
N CYS A 59 -9.14 -4.84 21.59
CA CYS A 59 -9.90 -5.53 20.55
C CYS A 59 -11.21 -6.07 21.10
N ASN A 60 -11.23 -6.64 22.31
CA ASN A 60 -12.45 -7.08 22.97
C ASN A 60 -13.45 -5.92 23.17
N VAL A 61 -12.98 -4.76 23.62
CA VAL A 61 -13.83 -3.57 23.81
C VAL A 61 -14.40 -3.07 22.47
N ILE A 62 -13.56 -3.03 21.43
CA ILE A 62 -13.98 -2.59 20.09
C ILE A 62 -14.98 -3.59 19.50
N TYR A 63 -14.70 -4.88 19.58
CA TYR A 63 -15.53 -5.94 19.03
C TYR A 63 -16.88 -6.04 19.74
N ALA A 64 -16.91 -5.90 21.06
CA ALA A 64 -18.16 -5.86 21.82
C ALA A 64 -19.06 -4.68 21.40
N ARG A 65 -18.47 -3.53 21.03
CA ARG A 65 -19.21 -2.32 20.66
C ARG A 65 -19.58 -2.25 19.17
N TYR A 66 -18.69 -2.70 18.30
CA TYR A 66 -18.80 -2.52 16.85
C TYR A 66 -18.76 -3.83 16.06
N GLY A 67 -18.91 -4.98 16.73
CA GLY A 67 -18.83 -6.31 16.09
C GLY A 67 -19.79 -6.49 14.92
N TRP A 68 -20.92 -5.78 14.90
CA TRP A 68 -21.85 -5.75 13.77
C TRP A 68 -21.25 -5.18 12.47
N ASN A 69 -20.20 -4.37 12.57
CA ASN A 69 -19.48 -3.73 11.45
C ASN A 69 -18.09 -4.35 11.20
N ILE A 70 -17.71 -5.38 11.97
CA ILE A 70 -16.38 -6.00 11.89
C ILE A 70 -16.54 -7.37 11.21
N GLU A 71 -15.63 -7.68 10.29
CA GLU A 71 -15.64 -8.94 9.53
C GLU A 71 -15.32 -10.11 10.46
N SER A 72 -14.19 -10.02 11.15
CA SER A 72 -13.77 -11.01 12.15
C SER A 72 -12.97 -10.37 13.29
N TYR A 73 -13.01 -11.00 14.46
CA TYR A 73 -12.16 -10.60 15.59
C TYR A 73 -10.68 -10.76 15.26
N GLU A 74 -10.33 -11.80 14.49
CA GLU A 74 -8.94 -12.10 14.16
C GLU A 74 -8.36 -11.02 13.23
N ASP A 75 -9.11 -10.54 12.24
CA ASP A 75 -8.67 -9.44 11.37
C ASP A 75 -8.49 -8.14 12.15
N LEU A 76 -9.39 -7.87 13.11
CA LEU A 76 -9.25 -6.73 14.03
C LEU A 76 -7.95 -6.84 14.84
N TYR A 77 -7.68 -8.02 15.40
CA TYR A 77 -6.48 -8.24 16.21
C TYR A 77 -5.19 -8.16 15.39
N GLN A 78 -5.16 -8.79 14.20
CA GLN A 78 -4.04 -8.68 13.26
C GLN A 78 -3.80 -7.22 12.86
N THR A 79 -4.88 -6.45 12.68
CA THR A 79 -4.76 -5.00 12.42
C THR A 79 -4.17 -4.23 13.58
N ALA A 80 -4.59 -4.55 14.81
CA ALA A 80 -3.99 -3.95 16.00
C ALA A 80 -2.49 -4.25 16.10
N CYS A 81 -2.08 -5.49 15.79
CA CYS A 81 -0.68 -5.91 15.73
C CYS A 81 0.11 -5.17 14.65
N TYR A 82 -0.46 -5.00 13.45
CA TYR A 82 0.16 -4.23 12.38
C TYR A 82 0.42 -2.77 12.80
N LEU A 83 -0.59 -2.13 13.40
CA LEU A 83 -0.48 -0.76 13.90
C LEU A 83 0.56 -0.63 15.03
N LEU A 84 0.69 -1.66 15.88
CA LEU A 84 1.73 -1.72 16.89
C LEU A 84 3.13 -1.69 16.27
N LEU A 85 3.36 -2.49 15.22
CA LEU A 85 4.66 -2.53 14.55
C LEU A 85 5.03 -1.18 13.93
N ILE A 86 4.04 -0.47 13.37
CA ILE A 86 4.23 0.89 12.86
C ILE A 86 4.52 1.87 13.99
N ALA A 87 3.78 1.80 15.09
CA ALA A 87 4.01 2.69 16.23
C ALA A 87 5.44 2.50 16.79
N LEU A 88 5.90 1.26 16.92
CA LEU A 88 7.24 0.96 17.39
C LEU A 88 8.32 1.41 16.39
N SER A 89 8.07 1.32 15.09
CA SER A 89 9.03 1.80 14.08
C SER A 89 9.12 3.33 14.03
N ASP A 90 8.00 4.01 14.30
CA ASP A 90 7.88 5.47 14.16
C ASP A 90 8.22 6.22 15.45
N PHE A 91 8.43 5.51 16.57
CA PHE A 91 8.83 6.14 17.82
C PHE A 91 10.28 6.65 17.73
N ASP A 92 10.47 7.94 18.02
CA ASP A 92 11.75 8.64 17.89
C ASP A 92 12.70 8.45 19.09
N GLY A 93 12.27 7.69 20.10
CA GLY A 93 13.02 7.40 21.32
C GLY A 93 12.81 8.41 22.46
N ARG A 94 11.96 9.43 22.28
CA ARG A 94 11.75 10.48 23.30
C ARG A 94 10.41 10.30 24.03
N GLY A 95 10.45 10.38 25.36
CA GLY A 95 9.25 10.33 26.21
C GLY A 95 8.74 8.92 26.53
N ASP A 96 7.46 8.82 26.88
CA ASP A 96 6.82 7.54 27.24
C ASP A 96 6.40 6.75 25.99
N GLU A 97 7.24 5.78 25.60
CA GLU A 97 6.98 4.83 24.52
C GLU A 97 5.65 4.09 24.71
N ALA A 98 5.33 3.66 25.93
CA ALA A 98 4.14 2.86 26.18
C ALA A 98 2.87 3.69 25.99
N GLY A 99 2.86 4.92 26.49
CA GLY A 99 1.78 5.89 26.27
C GLY A 99 1.60 6.21 24.79
N TYR A 100 2.70 6.53 24.08
CA TYR A 100 2.69 6.81 22.65
C TYR A 100 2.09 5.65 21.84
N VAL A 101 2.62 4.43 22.02
CA VAL A 101 2.18 3.24 21.28
C VAL A 101 0.71 2.95 21.53
N LYS A 102 0.27 2.94 22.81
CA LYS A 102 -1.15 2.68 23.16
C LYS A 102 -2.07 3.72 22.54
N GLN A 103 -1.71 5.00 22.61
CA GLN A 103 -2.50 6.08 22.02
C GLN A 103 -2.57 5.96 20.50
N TYR A 104 -1.44 5.65 19.85
CA TYR A 104 -1.37 5.49 18.40
C TYR A 104 -2.30 4.38 17.90
N VAL A 105 -2.16 3.17 18.46
CA VAL A 105 -2.95 2.00 18.07
C VAL A 105 -4.43 2.25 18.33
N ARG A 106 -4.79 2.73 19.52
CA ARG A 106 -6.18 3.03 19.87
C ARG A 106 -6.79 4.03 18.89
N ARG A 107 -6.14 5.17 18.68
CA ARG A 107 -6.66 6.21 17.80
C ARG A 107 -6.88 5.67 16.38
N LYS A 108 -5.90 4.96 15.84
CA LYS A 108 -6.00 4.43 14.48
C LYS A 108 -7.08 3.37 14.32
N LEU A 109 -7.20 2.41 15.25
CA LEU A 109 -8.30 1.44 15.20
C LEU A 109 -9.67 2.11 15.24
N PHE A 110 -9.86 3.13 16.09
CA PHE A 110 -11.14 3.84 16.17
C PHE A 110 -11.47 4.57 14.87
N ASN A 111 -10.51 5.24 14.24
CA ASN A 111 -10.73 5.91 12.96
C ASN A 111 -11.05 4.90 11.85
N MET A 112 -10.38 3.75 11.81
CA MET A 112 -10.69 2.70 10.84
C MET A 112 -12.13 2.18 11.01
N VAL A 113 -12.57 1.93 12.25
CA VAL A 113 -13.95 1.47 12.54
C VAL A 113 -15.01 2.52 12.21
N LYS A 114 -14.80 3.77 12.63
CA LYS A 114 -15.82 4.82 12.57
C LYS A 114 -15.84 5.53 11.24
N ASP A 115 -14.66 5.94 10.79
CA ASP A 115 -14.49 6.84 9.65
C ASP A 115 -14.20 6.07 8.36
N GLY A 116 -13.88 4.76 8.47
CA GLY A 116 -13.48 3.95 7.32
C GLY A 116 -12.10 4.33 6.79
N GLU A 117 -11.23 4.89 7.65
CA GLU A 117 -9.84 5.13 7.31
C GLU A 117 -9.15 3.82 6.93
N ASN A 118 -8.24 3.87 5.96
CA ASN A 118 -7.37 2.75 5.65
C ASN A 118 -6.22 2.67 6.66
N ALA A 119 -5.65 1.47 6.83
CA ALA A 119 -4.45 1.30 7.63
C ALA A 119 -3.29 2.15 7.06
N PRO A 120 -2.41 2.75 7.87
CA PRO A 120 -1.27 3.50 7.36
C PRO A 120 -0.27 2.57 6.67
N LYS A 121 0.49 3.06 5.68
CA LYS A 121 1.61 2.34 5.02
C LYS A 121 1.23 0.97 4.39
N HIS A 122 -0.03 0.79 3.96
CA HIS A 122 -0.46 -0.39 3.22
C HIS A 122 -0.17 -0.22 1.71
N ASN A 123 0.40 -1.25 1.07
CA ASN A 123 0.78 -1.23 -0.35
C ASN A 123 -0.42 -1.46 -1.28
N ASN A 124 -1.33 -0.48 -1.38
CA ASN A 124 -2.47 -0.45 -2.31
C ASN A 124 -3.50 -1.60 -2.19
N HIS A 125 -3.39 -2.50 -1.20
CA HIS A 125 -4.41 -3.50 -0.90
C HIS A 125 -5.23 -3.07 0.31
N PRO A 126 -6.57 -3.06 0.26
CA PRO A 126 -7.38 -2.70 1.42
C PRO A 126 -7.05 -3.68 2.55
N PHE A 127 -6.39 -3.17 3.58
CA PHE A 127 -6.21 -3.88 4.83
C PHE A 127 -7.30 -3.36 5.76
N SER A 128 -8.44 -4.04 5.75
CA SER A 128 -9.65 -3.66 6.47
C SER A 128 -10.21 -4.87 7.20
N PHE A 129 -10.41 -4.70 8.52
CA PHE A 129 -11.20 -5.61 9.34
C PHE A 129 -12.66 -5.17 9.43
N VAL A 130 -13.00 -4.02 8.83
CA VAL A 130 -14.35 -3.49 8.78
C VAL A 130 -15.03 -4.08 7.57
N ARG A 131 -16.26 -4.57 7.76
CA ARG A 131 -17.12 -5.04 6.68
C ARG A 131 -17.18 -3.96 5.61
N HIS A 132 -17.14 -4.36 4.34
CA HIS A 132 -17.43 -3.43 3.27
C HIS A 132 -18.82 -2.83 3.54
N ARG A 133 -18.88 -1.57 4.00
CA ARG A 133 -20.10 -0.76 3.89
C ARG A 133 -20.45 -0.91 2.43
N ASN A 134 -21.63 -1.43 2.09
CA ASN A 134 -22.13 -1.47 0.72
C ASN A 134 -21.82 -0.12 0.09
N GLN A 135 -20.68 -0.05 -0.61
CA GLN A 135 -20.23 1.15 -1.24
C GLN A 135 -21.36 1.34 -2.23
N LYS A 136 -22.14 2.42 -2.10
CA LYS A 136 -23.14 2.73 -3.11
C LYS A 136 -22.35 2.70 -4.41
N VAL A 137 -22.51 1.63 -5.18
CA VAL A 137 -21.87 1.47 -6.47
C VAL A 137 -22.52 2.58 -7.26
N ARG A 138 -21.85 3.72 -7.34
CA ARG A 138 -22.22 4.79 -8.26
C ARG A 138 -21.81 4.24 -9.61
N PHE A 139 -22.74 3.56 -10.27
CA PHE A 139 -22.68 3.45 -11.72
C PHE A 139 -22.72 4.87 -12.25
N VAL A 140 -21.55 5.40 -12.61
CA VAL A 140 -21.48 6.56 -13.48
C VAL A 140 -21.85 6.00 -14.85
N LEU A 141 -23.09 6.22 -15.26
CA LEU A 141 -23.45 6.06 -16.66
C LEU A 141 -22.59 7.08 -17.41
N CYS A 142 -21.54 6.62 -18.08
CA CYS A 142 -20.89 7.44 -19.09
C CYS A 142 -21.96 7.72 -20.14
N GLU A 143 -22.35 8.99 -20.25
CA GLU A 143 -23.25 9.44 -21.31
C GLU A 143 -22.69 8.99 -22.67
N GLU A 144 -23.61 8.74 -23.61
CA GLU A 144 -23.51 7.92 -24.82
C GLU A 144 -22.46 8.35 -25.87
N GLU A 145 -21.49 9.21 -25.55
CA GLU A 145 -20.52 9.75 -26.52
C GLU A 145 -19.50 8.72 -27.05
N SER A 146 -19.46 7.49 -26.52
CA SER A 146 -18.55 6.44 -27.01
C SER A 146 -19.21 5.38 -27.90
N LEU A 147 -20.55 5.37 -28.02
CA LEU A 147 -21.25 4.41 -28.89
C LEU A 147 -21.28 4.84 -30.37
N GLU A 148 -20.95 6.08 -30.68
CA GLU A 148 -20.82 6.55 -32.08
C GLU A 148 -19.56 6.02 -32.77
N LEU A 149 -18.56 5.53 -32.01
CA LEU A 149 -17.33 4.96 -32.59
C LEU A 149 -17.51 3.51 -33.11
N TYR A 150 -18.64 2.86 -32.80
CA TYR A 150 -18.90 1.45 -33.14
C TYR A 150 -20.19 1.25 -33.95
N ARG A 151 -20.72 2.29 -34.59
CA ARG A 151 -21.68 2.10 -35.69
C ARG A 151 -20.91 1.81 -36.97
N PHE A 152 -20.77 0.51 -37.28
CA PHE A 152 -20.45 0.03 -38.63
C PHE A 152 -21.72 -0.18 -39.44
#